data_AF-A0AAW4CMB4-F1
#
_entry.id   AF-A0AAW4CMB4-F1
#
_cell.length_a   1.000
_cell.length_b   1.000
_cell.length_c   1.000
_cell.angle_alpha   90.00
_cell.angle_beta   90.00
_cell.angle_gamma   90.00
#
_symmetry.space_group_name_H-M   'P 1'
#
loop_
_entity.id
_entity.type
_entity.pdbx_description
1 polymer ?
#
loop_
_entity_poly.entity_id
_entity_poly.type
_entity_poly.pdbx_seq_one_letter_code
_entity_poly.pdbx_strand_id
1 'polypeptide(L)'
;DIRGQIGDTLTRQPGVSATSFSPGASRPVLRGFSGERVRVLTDGIGSIDASNTSADHAVTIDPLTVERIEILRGPAVLLFGSQAIGGAVNMFDRRIPRKVPADHVHVDAIGGYATAANDRNIGSSIDVALSPQIVAHLDGSWRKTGDTRSGGFVYAPDIRGDLLHLAEHAVED
;
A
#
# COMPACT_ATOMS: atom_id res chain seq x y z
N ASP A 1 2.98 2.05 -11.92
CA ASP A 1 2.31 0.81 -11.53
C ASP A 1 1.96 0.84 -10.05
N ILE A 2 0.72 1.22 -9.78
CA ILE A 2 0.14 1.26 -8.44
C ILE A 2 -0.29 -0.17 -8.10
N ARG A 3 0.08 -0.64 -6.92
CA ARG A 3 -0.27 -1.97 -6.41
C ARG A 3 -1.13 -1.81 -5.17
N GLY A 4 -1.81 -2.88 -4.78
CA GLY A 4 -2.75 -2.88 -3.65
C GLY A 4 -2.16 -2.60 -2.27
N GLN A 5 -0.84 -2.43 -2.17
CA GLN A 5 -0.13 -2.08 -0.94
C GLN A 5 0.94 -1.03 -1.25
N ILE A 6 1.20 -0.14 -0.30
CA ILE A 6 2.14 0.96 -0.48
C ILE A 6 3.59 0.47 -0.66
N GLY A 7 4.01 -0.56 0.09
CA GLY A 7 5.35 -1.13 -0.04
C GLY A 7 5.60 -1.58 -1.48
N ASP A 8 4.70 -2.40 -2.01
CA ASP A 8 4.79 -2.96 -3.36
C ASP A 8 4.77 -1.89 -4.46
N THR A 9 3.95 -0.85 -4.28
CA THR A 9 3.84 0.28 -5.21
C THR A 9 5.18 0.99 -5.42
N LEU A 10 6.00 1.07 -4.37
CA LEU A 10 7.25 1.83 -4.36
C LEU A 10 8.49 1.00 -4.73
N THR A 11 8.38 -0.32 -4.88
CA THR A 11 9.52 -1.23 -5.18
C THR A 11 10.29 -0.90 -6.46
N ARG A 12 9.68 -0.16 -7.39
CA ARG A 12 10.35 0.29 -8.63
C ARG A 12 11.19 1.57 -8.44
N GLN A 13 11.18 2.16 -7.24
CA GLN A 13 12.01 3.32 -6.93
C GLN A 13 13.41 2.88 -6.47
N PRO A 14 14.49 3.53 -6.95
CA PRO A 14 15.85 3.16 -6.56
C PRO A 14 16.07 3.22 -5.03
N GLY A 15 16.65 2.15 -4.48
CA GLY A 15 16.94 2.04 -3.05
C GLY A 15 15.71 1.79 -2.17
N VAL A 16 14.57 1.45 -2.80
CA VAL A 16 13.33 1.06 -2.12
C VAL A 16 13.05 -0.40 -2.41
N SER A 17 12.87 -1.18 -1.34
CA SER A 17 12.27 -2.51 -1.39
C SER A 17 11.01 -2.51 -0.53
N ALA A 18 10.40 -3.68 -0.34
CA ALA A 18 9.22 -3.82 0.50
C ALA A 18 9.35 -5.04 1.41
N THR A 19 8.71 -4.98 2.58
CA THR A 19 8.34 -6.20 3.30
C THR A 19 7.25 -6.92 2.51
N SER A 20 6.99 -8.19 2.83
CA SER A 20 5.90 -8.93 2.20
C SER A 20 5.24 -9.84 3.21
N PHE A 21 3.91 -9.85 3.23
CA PHE A 21 3.10 -10.80 3.99
C PHE A 21 1.86 -11.17 3.18
N SER A 22 2.08 -11.91 2.08
CA SER A 22 1.05 -12.21 1.07
C SER A 22 0.51 -10.90 0.43
N PRO A 23 -0.48 -10.90 -0.49
CA PRO A 23 -1.06 -9.66 -1.02
C PRO A 23 -1.76 -8.77 0.04
N GLY A 24 -1.76 -9.21 1.31
CA GLY A 24 -2.47 -8.62 2.44
C GLY A 24 -1.72 -7.48 3.12
N ALA A 25 -0.39 -7.48 3.15
CA ALA A 25 0.39 -6.40 3.76
C ALA A 25 1.78 -6.25 3.13
N SER A 26 2.18 -4.99 2.88
CA SER A 26 3.57 -4.64 2.61
C SER A 26 3.89 -3.21 3.03
N ARG A 27 5.11 -3.02 3.55
CA ARG A 27 5.66 -1.73 3.95
C ARG A 27 6.90 -1.40 3.14
N PRO A 28 7.15 -0.12 2.82
CA PRO A 28 8.37 0.28 2.18
C PRO A 28 9.58 0.07 3.09
N VAL A 29 10.66 -0.44 2.51
CA VAL A 29 11.97 -0.59 3.12
C VAL A 29 12.92 0.35 2.39
N LEU A 30 13.54 1.27 3.12
CA LEU A 30 14.40 2.30 2.56
C LEU A 30 15.85 1.99 2.92
N ARG A 31 16.68 1.68 1.91
CA ARG A 31 18.12 1.39 2.10
C ARG A 31 18.39 0.30 3.15
N GLY A 32 17.49 -0.68 3.26
CA GLY A 32 17.55 -1.77 4.25
C GLY A 32 16.90 -1.47 5.60
N PHE A 33 16.47 -0.23 5.86
CA PHE A 33 15.71 0.11 7.07
C PHE A 33 14.22 -0.17 6.89
N SER A 34 13.59 -0.71 7.94
CA SER A 34 12.16 -1.04 7.99
C SER A 34 11.58 -0.79 9.39
N GLY A 35 10.28 -1.02 9.58
CA GLY A 35 9.57 -0.84 10.85
C GLY A 35 9.61 0.62 11.32
N GLU A 36 9.88 0.82 12.62
CA GLU A 36 10.00 2.14 13.26
C GLU A 36 11.16 3.02 12.77
N ARG A 37 12.00 2.54 11.85
CA ARG A 37 13.08 3.33 11.26
C ARG A 37 12.66 4.02 9.98
N VAL A 38 11.53 3.63 9.39
CA VAL A 38 10.95 4.24 8.19
C VAL A 38 9.54 4.71 8.54
N ARG A 39 9.35 6.04 8.53
CA ARG A 39 8.02 6.61 8.74
C ARG A 39 7.16 6.45 7.50
N VAL A 40 5.91 6.05 7.72
CA VAL A 40 4.86 6.04 6.71
C VAL A 40 3.79 7.01 7.18
N LEU A 41 3.43 7.96 6.34
CA LEU A 41 2.62 9.12 6.70
C LEU A 41 1.50 9.34 5.68
N THR A 42 0.37 9.88 6.15
CA THR A 42 -0.68 10.48 5.33
C THR A 42 -0.76 11.96 5.65
N ASP A 43 -0.58 12.81 4.65
CA ASP A 43 -0.64 14.27 4.77
C ASP A 43 0.21 14.80 5.93
N GLY A 44 1.38 14.19 6.13
CA GLY A 44 2.34 14.52 7.19
C GLY A 44 2.03 13.92 8.57
N ILE A 45 0.90 13.24 8.73
CA ILE A 45 0.52 12.56 9.98
C ILE A 45 0.99 11.11 9.90
N GLY A 46 1.62 10.62 10.98
CA GLY A 46 2.06 9.24 11.06
C GLY A 46 0.90 8.25 10.95
N SER A 47 1.08 7.18 10.18
CA SER A 47 0.08 6.13 10.09
C SER A 47 -0.19 5.54 11.49
N ILE A 48 -1.47 5.50 11.86
CA ILE A 48 -1.93 5.01 13.17
C ILE A 48 -2.36 3.55 13.00
N ASP A 49 -1.39 2.69 12.76
CA ASP A 49 -1.59 1.26 12.51
C ASP A 49 -0.54 0.42 13.25
N ALA A 50 -0.68 -0.91 13.19
CA ALA A 50 0.26 -1.85 13.82
C ALA A 50 1.37 -2.33 12.88
N SER A 51 1.43 -1.79 11.65
CA SER A 51 2.34 -2.30 10.62
C SER A 51 3.81 -1.94 10.90
N ASN A 52 4.07 -0.95 11.75
CA ASN A 52 5.41 -0.65 12.28
C ASN A 52 5.94 -1.74 13.25
N THR A 53 5.03 -2.46 13.91
CA THR A 53 5.31 -3.44 14.95
C THR A 53 5.55 -4.80 14.32
N SER A 54 4.74 -5.16 13.32
CA SER A 54 4.88 -6.42 12.59
C SER A 54 4.44 -6.26 11.13
N ALA A 55 5.11 -7.00 10.25
CA ALA A 55 4.90 -6.93 8.79
C ALA A 55 3.60 -7.60 8.32
N ASP A 56 2.92 -8.33 9.21
CA ASP A 56 1.63 -8.98 8.97
C ASP A 56 0.43 -8.02 9.01
N HIS A 57 0.61 -6.81 9.55
CA HIS A 57 -0.39 -5.78 9.52
C HIS A 57 -0.18 -4.87 8.30
N ALA A 58 -1.24 -4.60 7.55
CA ALA A 58 -1.19 -3.69 6.42
C ALA A 58 -0.99 -2.25 6.88
N VAL A 59 -0.35 -1.44 6.04
CA VAL A 59 -0.46 0.02 6.19
C VAL A 59 -1.91 0.38 5.88
N THR A 60 -2.55 1.17 6.74
CA THR A 60 -3.99 1.51 6.61
C THR A 60 -4.33 2.34 5.36
N ILE A 61 -3.32 2.82 4.64
CA ILE A 61 -3.46 3.78 3.55
C ILE A 61 -3.52 3.04 2.22
N ASP A 62 -4.58 3.28 1.45
CA ASP A 62 -4.75 2.69 0.13
C ASP A 62 -4.07 3.55 -0.95
N PRO A 63 -3.07 3.04 -1.69
CA PRO A 63 -2.44 3.75 -2.79
C PRO A 63 -3.40 4.17 -3.92
N LEU A 64 -4.57 3.54 -4.04
CA LEU A 64 -5.56 3.81 -5.10
C LEU A 64 -6.29 5.14 -4.93
N THR A 65 -6.29 5.73 -3.73
CA THR A 65 -6.93 7.03 -3.46
C THR A 65 -5.92 8.15 -3.18
N VAL A 66 -4.62 7.86 -3.32
CA VAL A 66 -3.53 8.81 -3.09
C VAL A 66 -3.26 9.65 -4.34
N GLU A 67 -3.13 10.97 -4.18
CA GLU A 67 -2.76 11.91 -5.25
C GLU A 67 -1.27 11.82 -5.58
N ARG A 68 -0.44 11.81 -4.53
CA ARG A 68 1.01 11.87 -4.67
C ARG A 68 1.69 11.15 -3.52
N ILE A 69 2.79 10.47 -3.82
CA ILE A 69 3.64 9.83 -2.82
C ILE A 69 5.02 10.49 -2.87
N GLU A 70 5.51 10.94 -1.73
CA GLU A 70 6.82 11.55 -1.57
C GLU A 70 7.73 10.65 -0.73
N ILE A 71 8.93 10.37 -1.24
CA ILE A 71 9.96 9.62 -0.51
C ILE A 71 11.04 10.61 -0.08
N LEU A 72 11.04 10.93 1.21
CA LEU A 72 11.92 11.90 1.82
C LEU A 72 13.16 11.21 2.37
N ARG A 73 14.31 11.79 2.05
CA ARG A 73 15.65 11.32 2.42
C ARG A 73 16.46 12.48 2.97
N GLY A 74 17.32 12.21 3.94
CA GLY A 74 18.22 13.21 4.51
C GLY A 74 17.52 14.21 5.45
N PRO A 75 17.99 15.47 5.55
CA PRO A 75 17.57 16.41 6.59
C PRO A 75 16.07 16.75 6.60
N ALA A 76 15.40 16.70 5.44
CA ALA A 76 13.96 16.98 5.34
C ALA A 76 13.09 16.05 6.20
N VAL A 77 13.63 14.88 6.56
CA VAL A 77 12.95 13.86 7.35
C VAL A 77 12.82 14.27 8.83
N LEU A 78 13.64 15.23 9.30
CA LEU A 78 13.58 15.75 10.68
C LEU A 78 12.22 16.38 11.02
N LEU A 79 11.47 16.85 10.01
CA LEU A 79 10.11 17.36 10.17
C LEU A 79 9.14 16.32 10.74
N PHE A 80 9.45 15.02 10.57
CA PHE A 80 8.57 13.91 10.96
C PHE A 80 9.09 13.13 12.19
N GLY A 81 10.06 13.72 12.89
CA GLY A 81 10.57 13.22 14.17
C GLY A 81 11.76 12.25 14.06
N SER A 82 12.19 11.76 15.23
CA SER A 82 13.40 10.95 15.38
C SER A 82 13.29 9.52 14.83
N GLN A 83 12.07 9.00 14.63
CA GLN A 83 11.79 7.63 14.19
C GLN A 83 11.80 7.47 12.65
N ALA A 84 12.62 8.25 11.96
CA ALA A 84 12.69 8.25 10.51
C ALA A 84 14.15 8.21 10.00
N ILE A 85 15.04 7.56 10.75
CA ILE A 85 16.47 7.43 10.43
C ILE A 85 16.69 6.84 9.01
N GLY A 86 15.85 5.90 8.60
CA GLY A 86 15.87 5.32 7.25
C GLY A 86 15.19 6.16 6.18
N GLY A 87 14.41 7.17 6.58
CA GLY A 87 13.63 8.05 5.71
C GLY A 87 12.15 8.08 6.08
N ALA A 88 11.39 8.83 5.28
CA ALA A 88 9.93 8.90 5.40
C ALA A 88 9.26 8.73 4.03
N VAL A 89 8.10 8.09 4.01
CA VAL A 89 7.21 7.99 2.86
C VAL A 89 5.92 8.71 3.24
N ASN A 90 5.64 9.83 2.58
CA ASN A 90 4.45 10.65 2.83
C ASN A 90 3.48 10.54 1.65
N MET A 91 2.26 10.10 1.92
CA MET A 91 1.18 10.01 0.96
C MET A 91 0.27 11.21 1.13
N PHE A 92 -0.08 11.88 0.04
CA PHE A 92 -1.01 12.98 0.04
C PHE A 92 -2.32 12.49 -0.54
N ASP A 93 -3.38 12.51 0.25
CA ASP A 93 -4.72 12.23 -0.25
C ASP A 93 -5.35 13.50 -0.87
N ARG A 94 -6.57 13.32 -1.42
CA ARG A 94 -7.40 14.41 -1.94
C ARG A 94 -8.61 14.71 -1.06
N ARG A 95 -8.69 14.13 0.15
CA ARG A 95 -9.86 14.26 1.03
C ARG A 95 -10.15 15.69 1.45
N ILE A 96 -9.09 16.52 1.50
CA ILE A 96 -9.20 17.97 1.63
C ILE A 96 -8.84 18.61 0.27
N PRO A 97 -9.84 19.07 -0.51
CA PRO A 97 -9.59 19.73 -1.78
C PRO A 97 -8.71 20.98 -1.62
N ARG A 98 -7.57 21.00 -2.31
CA ARG A 98 -6.61 22.13 -2.28
C ARG A 98 -6.87 23.16 -3.40
N LYS A 99 -7.74 22.85 -4.34
CA LYS A 99 -8.13 23.70 -5.47
C LYS A 99 -9.59 23.43 -5.86
N VAL A 100 -10.26 24.46 -6.37
CA VAL A 100 -11.56 24.28 -7.00
C VAL A 100 -11.34 23.62 -8.37
N PRO A 101 -12.05 22.53 -8.70
CA PRO A 101 -11.97 21.93 -10.03
C PRO A 101 -12.35 22.94 -11.13
N ALA A 102 -11.77 22.80 -12.33
CA ALA A 102 -12.04 23.70 -13.45
C ALA A 102 -13.49 23.60 -13.93
N ASP A 103 -14.01 22.37 -13.97
CA ASP A 103 -15.40 22.06 -14.25
C ASP A 103 -16.19 21.88 -12.95
N HIS A 104 -17.52 22.01 -13.00
CA HIS A 104 -18.37 21.82 -11.82
C HIS A 104 -18.22 20.45 -11.15
N VAL A 105 -17.85 19.42 -11.92
CA VAL A 105 -17.63 18.06 -11.44
C VAL A 105 -16.35 17.52 -12.06
N HIS A 106 -15.49 16.94 -11.23
CA HIS A 106 -14.27 16.26 -11.66
C HIS A 106 -14.25 14.84 -11.09
N VAL A 107 -13.94 13.87 -11.93
CA VAL A 107 -13.95 12.45 -11.58
C VAL A 107 -12.64 11.83 -11.99
N ASP A 108 -11.99 11.16 -11.05
CA ASP A 108 -10.81 10.33 -11.28
C ASP A 108 -11.16 8.87 -11.00
N ALA A 109 -10.69 7.95 -11.85
CA ALA A 109 -10.85 6.53 -11.63
C ALA A 109 -9.64 5.76 -12.16
N ILE A 110 -9.21 4.77 -11.40
CA ILE A 110 -8.14 3.85 -11.75
C ILE A 110 -8.59 2.43 -11.41
N GLY A 111 -8.24 1.47 -12.26
CA GLY A 111 -8.49 0.07 -12.00
C GLY A 111 -7.41 -0.81 -12.60
N GLY A 112 -7.28 -2.00 -12.05
CA GLY A 112 -6.22 -2.92 -12.41
C GLY A 112 -6.62 -4.39 -12.20
N TYR A 113 -5.93 -5.25 -12.92
CA TYR A 113 -5.99 -6.70 -12.72
C TYR A 113 -4.58 -7.30 -12.78
N ALA A 114 -4.32 -8.31 -11.96
CA ALA A 114 -3.08 -9.07 -12.02
C ALA A 114 -3.34 -10.56 -11.90
N THR A 115 -2.68 -11.37 -12.73
CA THR A 115 -2.95 -12.81 -12.81
C THR A 115 -2.23 -13.59 -11.73
N ALA A 116 -1.07 -13.15 -11.23
CA ALA A 116 -0.29 -13.91 -10.25
C ALA A 116 -1.10 -14.31 -9.00
N ALA A 117 -1.94 -13.39 -8.50
CA ALA A 117 -2.81 -13.60 -7.35
C ALA A 117 -4.31 -13.39 -7.67
N ASN A 118 -4.70 -13.40 -8.97
CA ASN A 118 -6.05 -13.03 -9.41
C ASN A 118 -6.56 -11.72 -8.79
N ASP A 119 -5.68 -10.73 -8.69
CA ASP A 119 -5.98 -9.42 -8.11
C ASP A 119 -6.92 -8.64 -9.03
N ARG A 120 -7.91 -7.99 -8.43
CA ARG A 120 -8.81 -7.04 -9.07
C ARG A 120 -8.98 -5.86 -8.14
N ASN A 121 -8.73 -4.67 -8.66
CA ASN A 121 -8.80 -3.46 -7.88
C ASN A 121 -9.41 -2.30 -8.67
N ILE A 122 -10.03 -1.39 -7.95
CA ILE A 122 -10.57 -0.14 -8.46
C ILE A 122 -10.48 0.93 -7.36
N GLY A 123 -10.10 2.13 -7.74
CA GLY A 123 -10.17 3.34 -6.92
C GLY A 123 -10.84 4.44 -7.72
N SER A 124 -11.64 5.26 -7.06
CA SER A 124 -12.31 6.39 -7.69
C SER A 124 -12.48 7.54 -6.71
N SER A 125 -12.46 8.75 -7.23
CA SER A 125 -12.80 9.95 -6.48
C SER A 125 -13.63 10.92 -7.32
N ILE A 126 -14.49 11.66 -6.64
CA ILE A 126 -15.38 12.67 -7.22
C ILE A 126 -15.19 13.97 -6.42
N ASP A 127 -14.91 15.06 -7.13
CA ASP A 127 -14.89 16.42 -6.62
C ASP A 127 -16.05 17.22 -7.24
N VAL A 128 -16.82 17.92 -6.42
CA VAL A 128 -17.95 18.76 -6.86
C VAL A 128 -17.78 20.19 -6.33
N ALA A 129 -17.72 21.16 -7.23
CA ALA A 129 -17.70 22.57 -6.87
C ALA A 129 -19.12 23.05 -6.54
N LEU A 130 -19.42 23.14 -5.24
CA LEU A 130 -20.71 23.64 -4.73
C LEU A 130 -20.79 25.18 -4.79
N SER A 131 -19.64 25.86 -4.72
CA SER A 131 -19.50 27.30 -4.88
C SER A 131 -18.08 27.64 -5.36
N PRO A 132 -17.75 28.92 -5.67
CA PRO A 132 -16.38 29.32 -6.02
C PRO A 132 -15.32 29.07 -4.94
N GLN A 133 -15.70 28.67 -3.72
CA GLN A 133 -14.80 28.43 -2.61
C GLN A 133 -15.09 27.13 -1.85
N ILE A 134 -16.17 26.42 -2.18
CA ILE A 134 -16.60 25.21 -1.47
C ILE A 134 -16.59 24.05 -2.46
N VAL A 135 -15.82 23.02 -2.12
CA VAL A 135 -15.70 21.77 -2.87
C VAL A 135 -16.08 20.62 -1.96
N ALA A 136 -16.98 19.76 -2.42
CA ALA A 136 -17.25 18.47 -1.80
C ALA A 136 -16.39 17.40 -2.47
N HIS A 137 -15.80 16.51 -1.66
CA HIS A 137 -14.98 15.39 -2.12
C HIS A 137 -15.58 14.07 -1.63
N LEU A 138 -15.51 13.05 -2.46
CA LEU A 138 -15.82 11.67 -2.10
C LEU A 138 -14.85 10.73 -2.82
N ASP A 139 -14.12 9.91 -2.09
CA ASP A 139 -13.27 8.84 -2.62
C ASP A 139 -13.65 7.47 -2.08
N GLY A 140 -13.24 6.44 -2.81
CA GLY A 140 -13.38 5.06 -2.38
C GLY A 140 -12.54 4.13 -3.24
N SER A 141 -12.18 3.00 -2.65
CA SER A 141 -11.46 1.94 -3.32
C SER A 141 -12.01 0.58 -2.92
N TRP A 142 -11.80 -0.39 -3.81
CA TRP A 142 -12.12 -1.78 -3.57
C TRP A 142 -11.03 -2.65 -4.18
N ARG A 143 -10.63 -3.69 -3.45
CA ARG A 143 -9.63 -4.64 -3.89
C ARG A 143 -9.98 -6.04 -3.43
N LYS A 144 -9.76 -7.01 -4.31
CA LYS A 144 -9.88 -8.44 -4.00
C LYS A 144 -8.72 -9.21 -4.60
N THR A 145 -8.06 -10.01 -3.77
CA THR A 145 -6.97 -10.90 -4.16
C THR A 145 -7.31 -12.33 -3.79
N GLY A 146 -6.72 -13.29 -4.49
CA GLY A 146 -6.63 -14.69 -4.06
C GLY A 146 -5.20 -15.04 -3.66
N ASP A 147 -4.90 -16.34 -3.68
CA ASP A 147 -3.58 -16.85 -3.36
C ASP A 147 -2.57 -16.55 -4.47
N THR A 148 -1.36 -16.14 -4.06
CA THR A 148 -0.26 -15.88 -5.00
C THR A 148 0.32 -17.19 -5.52
N ARG A 149 0.35 -17.32 -6.85
CA ARG A 149 0.98 -18.47 -7.52
C ARG A 149 2.49 -18.27 -7.66
N SER A 150 3.27 -19.21 -7.14
CA SER A 150 4.74 -19.25 -7.23
C SER A 150 5.27 -19.72 -8.60
N GLY A 151 4.40 -20.23 -9.49
CA GLY A 151 4.79 -20.75 -10.80
C GLY A 151 5.47 -22.13 -10.76
N GLY A 152 5.55 -22.76 -9.59
CA GLY A 152 6.19 -24.05 -9.37
C GLY A 152 6.21 -24.44 -7.90
N PHE A 153 6.82 -25.59 -7.59
CA PHE A 153 6.94 -26.07 -6.21
C PHE A 153 8.06 -25.33 -5.47
N VAL A 154 7.75 -24.83 -4.27
CA VAL A 154 8.73 -24.19 -3.38
C VAL A 154 9.56 -25.24 -2.62
N TYR A 155 8.95 -26.40 -2.35
CA TYR A 155 9.58 -27.52 -1.65
C TYR A 155 10.05 -28.61 -2.61
N ALA A 156 11.09 -29.34 -2.19
CA ALA A 156 11.57 -30.52 -2.89
C ALA A 156 10.51 -31.65 -2.92
N PRO A 157 10.58 -32.58 -3.89
CA PRO A 157 9.52 -33.57 -4.11
C PRO A 157 9.20 -34.46 -2.91
N ASP A 158 10.22 -34.83 -2.14
CA ASP A 158 10.15 -35.61 -0.90
C ASP A 158 9.44 -34.84 0.21
N ILE A 159 9.88 -33.61 0.50
CA ILE A 159 9.28 -32.72 1.51
C ILE A 159 7.81 -32.42 1.18
N ARG A 160 7.49 -32.27 -0.11
CA ARG A 160 6.12 -32.05 -0.56
C ARG A 160 5.23 -33.27 -0.29
N GLY A 161 5.76 -34.49 -0.44
CA GLY A 161 5.02 -35.71 -0.12
C GLY A 161 4.63 -35.77 1.36
N ASP A 162 5.59 -35.50 2.24
CA ASP A 162 5.37 -35.48 3.69
C ASP A 162 4.35 -34.40 4.10
N LEU A 163 4.42 -33.21 3.51
CA LEU A 163 3.48 -32.11 3.79
C LEU A 163 2.05 -32.39 3.31
N LEU A 164 1.89 -33.05 2.17
CA LEU A 164 0.55 -33.41 1.66
C LEU A 164 -0.10 -34.46 2.56
N HIS A 165 0.65 -35.46 3.01
CA HIS A 165 0.17 -36.47 3.93
C HIS A 165 -0.24 -35.85 5.29
N LEU A 166 0.54 -34.90 5.79
CA LEU A 166 0.18 -34.10 6.99
C LEU A 166 -1.10 -33.28 6.78
N ALA A 167 -1.28 -32.67 5.61
CA ALA A 167 -2.45 -31.86 5.30
C ALA A 167 -3.72 -32.69 5.16
N GLU A 168 -3.64 -33.89 4.59
CA GLU A 168 -4.78 -34.83 4.49
C GLU A 168 -5.29 -35.23 5.88
N HIS A 169 -4.39 -35.53 6.82
CA HIS A 169 -4.77 -35.83 8.20
C HIS A 169 -5.36 -34.63 8.95
N ALA A 170 -4.88 -33.41 8.67
CA ALA A 170 -5.39 -32.20 9.33
C ALA A 170 -6.81 -31.78 8.89
N VAL A 171 -7.34 -32.37 7.81
CA VAL A 171 -8.70 -32.09 7.30
C VAL A 171 -9.72 -33.12 7.80
N GLU A 172 -9.26 -34.25 8.32
CA GLU A 172 -10.12 -35.32 8.87
C GLU A 172 -10.50 -35.11 10.35
N ASP A 173 -9.81 -34.20 11.06
CA ASP A 173 -10.07 -33.78 12.45
C ASP A 173 -10.85 -32.44 12.54
#